data_AF-A0A498JJP7-F1
#
_entry.id   AF-A0A498JJP7-F1
#
_cell.length_a   1.000
_cell.length_b   1.000
_cell.length_c   1.000
_cell.angle_alpha   90.00
_cell.angle_beta   90.00
_cell.angle_gamma   90.00
#
_symmetry.space_group_name_H-M   'P 1'
#
loop_
_entity.id
_entity.type
_entity.pdbx_description
1 polymer ?
#
loop_
_entity_poly.entity_id
_entity_poly.type
_entity_poly.pdbx_seq_one_letter_code
_entity_poly.pdbx_strand_id
1 'polypeptide(L)'
;MPIPPPELPLPMNETNKENEDSPMAFDASVAQYQSSIPSKFIWPDHEKPCSESPELPVPLVDLKGFLSGDAWEVSNATRSVGEACKKHRFFLIVNHGVDSQLVGKAHELKERLDQVGGLKVFVHDKLHSVTPKLDAFVVNIGDTFMALSNGIYKSCLHRAVLNNKTARKSLFLLVSPKGQSGNPTERLRLFR
;
A
#
# COMPACT_ATOMS: atom_id res chain seq x y z
N MET A 1 -59.69 27.81 38.84
CA MET A 1 -59.30 26.46 38.36
C MET A 1 -57.98 26.10 39.01
N PRO A 2 -57.78 24.88 39.56
CA PRO A 2 -56.50 24.51 40.16
C PRO A 2 -55.44 24.33 39.06
N ILE A 3 -54.23 24.78 39.35
CA ILE A 3 -53.06 24.66 38.47
C ILE A 3 -52.61 23.18 38.47
N PRO A 4 -52.35 22.55 37.32
CA PRO A 4 -51.88 21.17 37.29
C PRO A 4 -50.45 21.05 37.83
N PRO A 5 -50.09 19.92 38.47
CA PRO A 5 -48.74 19.70 38.99
C PRO A 5 -47.71 19.61 37.86
N PRO A 6 -46.44 19.98 38.11
CA PRO A 6 -45.40 19.94 37.10
C PRO A 6 -45.09 18.50 36.66
N GLU A 7 -45.03 18.27 35.36
CA GLU A 7 -44.65 16.97 34.77
C GLU A 7 -43.19 16.63 35.11
N LEU A 8 -42.97 15.43 35.63
CA LEU A 8 -41.64 14.86 35.80
C LEU A 8 -41.04 14.54 34.42
N PRO A 9 -39.77 14.86 34.15
CA PRO A 9 -39.16 14.56 32.86
C PRO A 9 -39.11 13.05 32.63
N LEU A 10 -39.60 12.62 31.46
CA LEU A 10 -39.49 11.24 30.99
C LEU A 10 -38.01 10.83 30.94
N PRO A 11 -37.68 9.55 31.23
CA PRO A 11 -36.30 9.09 31.18
C PRO A 11 -35.79 9.26 29.75
N MET A 12 -34.78 10.11 29.59
CA MET A 12 -34.08 10.25 28.31
C MET A 12 -33.50 8.89 27.95
N ASN A 13 -33.82 8.42 26.74
CA ASN A 13 -33.19 7.26 26.13
C ASN A 13 -31.70 7.34 26.37
N GLU A 14 -31.17 6.33 27.06
CA GLU A 14 -29.75 6.11 27.21
C GLU A 14 -29.14 6.11 25.81
N THR A 15 -28.45 7.20 25.46
CA THR A 15 -27.50 7.21 24.36
C THR A 15 -26.57 6.04 24.60
N ASN A 16 -26.66 5.04 23.71
CA ASN A 16 -25.74 3.92 23.62
C ASN A 16 -24.32 4.48 23.75
N LYS A 17 -23.74 4.33 24.94
CA LYS A 17 -22.30 4.39 25.13
C LYS A 17 -21.78 3.22 24.31
N GLU A 18 -21.28 3.51 23.11
CA GLU A 18 -20.42 2.56 22.43
C GLU A 18 -19.26 2.28 23.40
N ASN A 19 -19.28 1.07 23.97
CA ASN A 19 -18.22 0.57 24.83
C ASN A 19 -16.91 0.65 24.03
N GLU A 20 -16.04 1.59 24.41
CA GLU A 20 -14.68 1.75 23.88
C GLU A 20 -13.75 0.55 24.17
N ASP A 21 -14.28 -0.55 24.71
CA ASP A 21 -13.48 -1.70 25.15
C ASP A 21 -14.01 -3.07 24.65
N SER A 22 -14.76 -3.09 23.54
CA SER A 22 -15.17 -4.36 22.92
C SER A 22 -14.05 -4.95 22.03
N PRO A 23 -13.71 -6.24 22.15
CA PRO A 23 -12.63 -6.85 21.38
C PRO A 23 -12.86 -6.74 19.88
N MET A 24 -11.80 -6.34 19.19
CA MET A 24 -11.69 -6.13 17.76
C MET A 24 -12.06 -7.37 16.94
N ALA A 25 -13.30 -7.45 16.46
CA ALA A 25 -13.66 -8.32 15.34
C ALA A 25 -14.08 -7.43 14.16
N PHE A 26 -13.16 -7.22 13.21
CA PHE A 26 -13.54 -6.72 11.88
C PHE A 26 -14.04 -7.92 11.07
N ASP A 27 -15.34 -7.99 10.88
CA ASP A 27 -15.95 -8.99 10.00
C ASP A 27 -16.18 -8.38 8.61
N ALA A 28 -15.30 -8.73 7.66
CA ALA A 28 -15.39 -8.28 6.28
C ALA A 28 -16.70 -8.73 5.60
N SER A 29 -17.29 -9.86 6.04
CA SER A 29 -18.51 -10.41 5.47
C SER A 29 -19.74 -9.56 5.80
N VAL A 30 -19.71 -8.86 6.94
CA VAL A 30 -20.76 -7.92 7.38
C VAL A 30 -20.48 -6.52 6.83
N ALA A 31 -19.21 -6.10 6.82
CA ALA A 31 -18.81 -4.75 6.38
C ALA A 31 -19.20 -4.44 4.93
N GLN A 32 -19.27 -5.44 4.04
CA GLN A 32 -19.66 -5.24 2.63
C GLN A 32 -21.10 -4.71 2.45
N TYR A 33 -21.97 -4.88 3.46
CA TYR A 33 -23.38 -4.46 3.41
C TYR A 33 -23.64 -3.13 4.11
N GLN A 34 -22.62 -2.50 4.70
CA GLN A 34 -22.78 -1.21 5.38
C GLN A 34 -22.85 -0.06 4.38
N SER A 35 -23.79 0.86 4.59
CA SER A 35 -23.99 2.05 3.74
C SER A 35 -22.99 3.17 4.01
N SER A 36 -22.23 3.09 5.11
CA SER A 36 -21.24 4.09 5.52
C SER A 36 -19.98 3.43 6.06
N ILE A 37 -18.83 4.02 5.76
CA ILE A 37 -17.53 3.59 6.29
C ILE A 37 -17.50 3.90 7.80
N PRO A 38 -17.24 2.92 8.69
CA PRO A 38 -17.12 3.19 10.12
C PRO A 38 -16.03 4.22 10.42
N SER A 39 -16.25 5.11 11.40
CA SER A 39 -15.35 6.22 11.75
C SER A 39 -13.90 5.82 11.97
N LYS A 40 -13.67 4.65 12.58
CA LYS A 40 -12.34 4.05 12.79
C LYS A 40 -11.53 3.73 11.52
N PHE A 41 -12.18 3.71 10.35
CA PHE A 41 -11.53 3.55 9.04
C PHE A 41 -11.47 4.85 8.24
N ILE A 42 -12.00 5.95 8.79
CA ILE A 42 -11.93 7.28 8.19
C ILE A 42 -10.66 7.97 8.69
N TRP A 43 -9.81 8.36 7.75
CA TRP A 43 -8.55 9.03 8.06
C TRP A 43 -8.81 10.48 8.48
N PRO A 44 -7.94 11.07 9.33
CA PRO A 44 -7.96 12.51 9.59
C PRO A 44 -7.90 13.32 8.29
N ASP A 45 -8.54 14.49 8.23
CA ASP A 45 -8.67 15.27 6.99
C ASP A 45 -7.32 15.63 6.35
N HIS A 46 -6.28 15.85 7.16
CA HIS A 46 -4.92 16.16 6.70
C HIS A 46 -4.16 14.93 6.16
N GLU A 47 -4.64 13.71 6.43
CA GLU A 47 -4.06 12.45 5.94
C GLU A 47 -4.88 11.83 4.80
N LYS A 48 -6.13 12.30 4.61
CA LYS A 48 -6.99 11.86 3.52
C LYS A 48 -6.26 12.03 2.18
N PRO A 49 -6.25 10.99 1.33
CA PRO A 49 -5.53 11.05 0.08
C PRO A 49 -6.15 12.14 -0.81
N CYS A 50 -5.31 13.05 -1.31
CA CYS A 50 -5.73 14.05 -2.28
C CYS A 50 -6.34 13.36 -3.52
N SER A 51 -7.50 13.87 -3.98
CA SER A 51 -8.33 13.23 -5.02
C SER A 51 -7.62 13.11 -6.36
N GLU A 52 -6.69 14.03 -6.66
CA GLU A 52 -5.92 14.04 -7.91
C GLU A 52 -4.42 13.93 -7.62
N SER A 53 -3.89 12.71 -7.75
CA SER A 53 -2.45 12.44 -7.66
C SER A 53 -1.92 12.24 -9.07
N PRO A 54 -0.97 13.07 -9.56
CA PRO A 54 -0.39 12.87 -10.88
C PRO A 54 0.26 11.50 -10.97
N GLU A 55 0.22 10.90 -12.16
CA GLU A 55 0.93 9.65 -12.41
C GLU A 55 2.44 9.87 -12.27
N LEU A 56 3.14 8.94 -11.61
CA LEU A 56 4.59 8.96 -11.56
C LEU A 56 5.13 8.29 -12.83
N PRO A 57 6.03 8.92 -13.60
CA PRO A 57 6.84 8.21 -14.58
C PRO A 57 7.86 7.34 -13.81
N VAL A 58 7.44 6.14 -13.43
CA VAL A 58 8.26 5.20 -12.67
C VAL A 58 9.38 4.68 -13.57
N PRO A 59 10.66 4.69 -13.12
CA PRO A 59 11.74 4.08 -13.88
C PRO A 59 11.46 2.62 -14.18
N LEU A 60 11.66 2.23 -15.43
CA LEU A 60 11.58 0.85 -15.87
C LEU A 60 12.98 0.28 -15.99
N VAL A 61 13.27 -0.78 -15.24
CA VAL A 61 14.54 -1.50 -15.28
C VAL A 61 14.32 -2.81 -16.02
N ASP A 62 15.01 -2.98 -17.13
CA ASP A 62 15.02 -4.22 -17.91
C ASP A 62 16.13 -5.15 -17.42
N LEU A 63 15.78 -6.35 -16.95
CA LEU A 63 16.74 -7.35 -16.51
C LEU A 63 17.14 -8.35 -17.58
N LYS A 64 16.61 -8.28 -18.80
CA LYS A 64 16.96 -9.19 -19.89
C LYS A 64 18.48 -9.22 -20.13
N GLY A 65 19.08 -8.03 -20.22
CA GLY A 65 20.52 -7.88 -20.38
C GLY A 65 21.31 -8.43 -19.19
N PHE A 66 20.85 -8.16 -17.96
CA PHE A 66 21.45 -8.71 -16.74
C PHE A 66 21.46 -10.24 -16.73
N LEU A 67 20.35 -10.87 -17.15
CA LEU A 67 20.20 -12.32 -17.18
C LEU A 67 20.99 -12.99 -18.32
N SER A 68 21.42 -12.24 -19.34
CA SER A 68 22.27 -12.75 -20.41
C SER A 68 23.70 -13.07 -19.95
N GLY A 69 24.14 -12.44 -18.86
CA GLY A 69 25.52 -12.53 -18.37
C GLY A 69 26.53 -11.68 -19.13
N ASP A 70 26.13 -10.97 -20.20
CA ASP A 70 27.00 -10.03 -20.89
C ASP A 70 27.45 -8.90 -19.96
N ALA A 71 28.76 -8.64 -19.90
CA ALA A 71 29.34 -7.72 -18.92
C ALA A 71 28.85 -6.27 -19.10
N TRP A 72 28.63 -5.84 -20.34
CA TRP A 72 28.13 -4.49 -20.64
C TRP A 72 26.67 -4.35 -20.23
N GLU A 73 25.85 -5.33 -20.60
CA GLU A 73 24.43 -5.36 -20.26
C GLU A 73 24.19 -5.45 -18.74
N VAL A 74 24.95 -6.31 -18.05
CA VAL A 74 24.93 -6.41 -16.57
C VAL A 74 25.31 -5.06 -15.94
N SER A 75 26.36 -4.41 -16.43
CA SER A 75 26.77 -3.09 -15.95
C SER A 75 25.69 -2.02 -16.18
N ASN A 76 25.06 -2.03 -17.36
CA ASN A 76 24.00 -1.08 -17.70
C ASN A 76 22.76 -1.28 -16.82
N ALA A 77 22.32 -2.52 -16.63
CA ALA A 77 21.20 -2.83 -15.74
C ALA A 77 21.51 -2.45 -14.27
N THR A 78 22.72 -2.74 -13.79
CA THR A 78 23.17 -2.38 -12.44
C THR A 78 23.18 -0.86 -12.24
N ARG A 79 23.66 -0.11 -13.24
CA ARG A 79 23.62 1.36 -13.23
C ARG A 79 22.19 1.87 -13.18
N SER A 80 21.28 1.34 -14.00
CA SER A 80 19.87 1.72 -14.01
C SER A 80 19.20 1.47 -12.66
N VAL A 81 19.46 0.31 -12.02
CA VAL A 81 18.98 0.03 -10.66
C VAL A 81 19.53 1.07 -9.68
N GLY A 82 20.84 1.32 -9.70
CA GLY A 82 21.49 2.27 -8.80
C GLY A 82 20.91 3.69 -8.93
N GLU A 83 20.65 4.15 -10.15
CA GLU A 83 20.01 5.44 -10.40
C GLU A 83 18.56 5.49 -9.92
N ALA A 84 17.78 4.45 -10.22
CA ALA A 84 16.39 4.34 -9.78
C ALA A 84 16.27 4.36 -8.25
N CYS A 85 17.15 3.63 -7.55
CA CYS A 85 17.21 3.63 -6.09
C CYS A 85 17.56 5.01 -5.51
N LYS A 86 18.53 5.72 -6.12
CA LYS A 86 18.96 7.06 -5.64
C LYS A 86 17.91 8.13 -5.88
N LYS A 87 17.32 8.16 -7.07
CA LYS A 87 16.41 9.23 -7.51
C LYS A 87 14.98 8.97 -7.05
N HIS A 88 14.49 7.75 -7.25
CA HIS A 88 13.07 7.43 -7.12
C HIS A 88 12.75 6.56 -5.91
N ARG A 89 13.72 5.80 -5.39
CA ARG A 89 13.56 4.85 -4.25
C ARG A 89 12.58 3.71 -4.55
N PHE A 90 12.11 3.66 -5.79
CA PHE A 90 10.99 2.89 -6.28
C PHE A 90 11.12 2.76 -7.80
N PHE A 91 10.91 1.56 -8.35
CA PHE A 91 11.00 1.30 -9.77
C PHE A 91 10.21 0.05 -10.17
N LEU A 92 9.97 -0.09 -11.47
CA LEU A 92 9.40 -1.29 -12.07
C LEU A 92 10.52 -2.13 -12.68
N ILE A 93 10.42 -3.45 -12.53
CA ILE A 93 11.30 -4.41 -13.19
C ILE A 93 10.50 -5.15 -14.26
N VAL A 94 11.06 -5.28 -15.46
CA VAL A 94 10.55 -6.13 -16.56
C VAL A 94 11.60 -7.14 -17.01
N ASN A 95 11.16 -8.16 -17.75
CA ASN A 95 12.01 -9.27 -18.19
C ASN A 95 12.80 -9.88 -17.01
N HIS A 96 12.12 -10.02 -15.88
CA HIS A 96 12.70 -10.48 -14.61
C HIS A 96 13.14 -11.95 -14.61
N GLY A 97 12.83 -12.71 -15.65
CA GLY A 97 13.16 -14.13 -15.75
C GLY A 97 12.28 -15.06 -14.91
N VAL A 98 11.41 -14.53 -14.06
CA VAL A 98 10.35 -15.32 -13.41
C VAL A 98 9.35 -15.83 -14.44
N ASP A 99 9.06 -17.13 -14.38
CA ASP A 99 8.14 -17.83 -15.28
C ASP A 99 6.74 -17.20 -15.26
N SER A 100 6.21 -16.88 -16.43
CA SER A 100 4.93 -16.20 -16.58
C SER A 100 3.74 -17.07 -16.19
N GLN A 101 3.84 -18.41 -16.25
CA GLN A 101 2.82 -19.30 -15.69
C GLN A 101 2.88 -19.33 -14.17
N LEU A 102 4.05 -19.21 -13.55
CA LEU A 102 4.17 -19.08 -12.09
C LEU A 102 3.56 -17.75 -11.61
N VAL A 103 3.87 -16.65 -12.29
CA VAL A 103 3.24 -15.34 -12.07
C VAL A 103 1.74 -15.47 -12.28
N GLY A 104 1.33 -16.10 -13.39
CA GLY A 104 -0.05 -16.42 -13.72
C GLY A 104 -0.76 -17.19 -12.61
N LYS A 105 -0.17 -18.25 -12.04
CA LYS A 105 -0.74 -19.05 -10.93
C LYS A 105 -0.83 -18.27 -9.62
N ALA A 106 0.19 -17.47 -9.30
CA ALA A 106 0.13 -16.56 -8.16
C ALA A 106 -1.00 -15.53 -8.33
N HIS A 107 -1.29 -15.17 -9.57
CA HIS A 107 -2.44 -14.37 -9.95
C HIS A 107 -3.72 -15.18 -10.08
N GLU A 108 -3.74 -16.47 -10.40
CA GLU A 108 -4.94 -17.31 -10.62
C GLU A 108 -5.68 -17.61 -9.31
N LEU A 109 -4.98 -17.52 -8.17
CA LEU A 109 -5.60 -17.36 -6.85
C LEU A 109 -6.37 -16.02 -6.70
N LYS A 110 -6.34 -15.16 -7.72
CA LYS A 110 -7.16 -13.97 -7.89
C LYS A 110 -7.84 -14.01 -9.27
N GLU A 111 -9.15 -13.86 -9.28
CA GLU A 111 -9.81 -13.37 -10.49
C GLU A 111 -9.13 -12.05 -10.91
N ARG A 112 -8.69 -11.92 -12.18
CA ARG A 112 -8.35 -10.73 -13.02
C ARG A 112 -8.18 -9.31 -12.42
N LEU A 113 -7.83 -9.16 -11.15
CA LEU A 113 -7.79 -7.91 -10.39
C LEU A 113 -6.44 -7.21 -10.44
N ASP A 114 -5.48 -7.73 -11.21
CA ASP A 114 -4.07 -7.31 -11.17
C ASP A 114 -3.79 -5.99 -11.89
N GLN A 115 -4.80 -5.43 -12.56
CA GLN A 115 -4.73 -4.09 -13.18
C GLN A 115 -5.48 -3.02 -12.36
N VAL A 116 -5.99 -3.35 -11.18
CA VAL A 116 -6.59 -2.35 -10.29
C VAL A 116 -5.46 -1.57 -9.61
N GLY A 117 -5.31 -0.30 -10.01
CA GLY A 117 -4.38 0.66 -9.42
C GLY A 117 -4.69 0.96 -7.95
N GLY A 118 -4.00 1.96 -7.39
CA GLY A 118 -4.22 2.40 -6.01
C GLY A 118 -2.95 2.37 -5.15
N LEU A 119 -1.83 1.88 -5.67
CA LEU A 119 -0.55 2.18 -5.07
C LEU A 119 -0.22 3.66 -5.32
N LYS A 120 0.04 4.40 -4.25
CA LYS A 120 0.56 5.76 -4.29
C LYS A 120 1.92 5.82 -3.60
N VAL A 121 2.86 6.54 -4.18
CA VAL A 121 4.22 6.73 -3.65
C VAL A 121 4.48 8.21 -3.37
N PHE A 122 5.22 8.50 -2.30
CA PHE A 122 5.53 9.86 -1.90
C PHE A 122 6.88 10.28 -2.49
N VAL A 123 6.84 11.21 -3.44
CA VAL A 123 7.99 11.72 -4.19
C VAL A 123 7.87 13.24 -4.29
N HIS A 124 8.95 13.98 -4.03
CA HIS A 124 8.98 15.46 -4.05
C HIS A 124 7.83 16.10 -3.26
N ASP A 125 7.61 15.63 -2.02
CA ASP A 125 6.58 16.10 -1.10
C ASP A 125 5.13 15.94 -1.59
N LYS A 126 4.90 15.07 -2.59
CA LYS A 126 3.58 14.78 -3.14
C LYS A 126 3.35 13.28 -3.31
N LEU A 127 2.10 12.86 -3.14
CA LEU A 127 1.66 11.52 -3.52
C LEU A 127 1.46 11.44 -5.03
N HIS A 128 2.09 10.45 -5.65
CA HIS A 128 1.90 10.11 -7.05
C HIS A 128 1.29 8.72 -7.19
N SER A 129 0.42 8.55 -8.18
CA SER A 129 -0.18 7.25 -8.50
C SER A 129 0.80 6.39 -9.30
N VAL A 130 0.86 5.10 -9.00
CA VAL A 130 1.62 4.11 -9.78
C VAL A 130 0.64 3.25 -10.56
N THR A 131 0.77 3.29 -11.88
CA THR A 131 -0.02 2.44 -12.79
C THR A 131 0.53 1.02 -12.78
N PRO A 132 -0.30 -0.01 -12.49
CA PRO A 132 0.12 -1.39 -12.61
C PRO A 132 0.54 -1.70 -14.05
N LYS A 133 1.68 -2.36 -14.21
CA LYS A 133 2.17 -2.82 -15.51
C LYS A 133 2.14 -4.35 -15.53
N LEU A 134 1.57 -4.91 -16.59
CA LEU A 134 1.51 -6.35 -16.80
C LEU A 134 2.94 -6.91 -16.91
N ASP A 135 3.18 -8.07 -16.30
CA ASP A 135 4.48 -8.76 -16.31
C ASP A 135 5.65 -7.88 -15.82
N ALA A 136 5.34 -7.03 -14.84
CA ALA A 136 6.32 -6.19 -14.18
C ALA A 136 6.17 -6.31 -12.66
N PHE A 137 7.30 -6.28 -11.97
CA PHE A 137 7.31 -6.20 -10.51
C PHE A 137 7.58 -4.78 -10.05
N VAL A 138 6.81 -4.36 -9.06
CA VAL A 138 7.09 -3.17 -8.27
C VAL A 138 8.19 -3.50 -7.27
N VAL A 139 9.27 -2.71 -7.27
CA VAL A 139 10.37 -2.83 -6.30
C VAL A 139 10.56 -1.49 -5.58
N ASN A 140 10.62 -1.54 -4.26
CA ASN A 140 10.86 -0.39 -3.40
C ASN A 140 11.99 -0.66 -2.42
N ILE A 141 12.69 0.40 -2.03
CA ILE A 141 13.72 0.34 -1.01
C ILE A 141 13.10 0.45 0.37
N GLY A 142 13.40 -0.54 1.24
CA GLY A 142 12.96 -0.59 2.62
C GLY A 142 14.01 -0.07 3.62
N ASP A 143 13.57 0.15 4.86
CA ASP A 143 14.39 0.75 5.92
C ASP A 143 15.67 -0.05 6.23
N THR A 144 15.65 -1.40 6.15
CA THR A 144 16.87 -2.19 6.34
C THR A 144 17.92 -1.86 5.30
N PHE A 145 17.55 -1.78 4.02
CA PHE A 145 18.53 -1.49 2.96
C PHE A 145 19.04 -0.06 3.07
N MET A 146 18.19 0.88 3.50
CA MET A 146 18.63 2.23 3.84
C MET A 146 19.67 2.23 4.96
N ALA A 147 19.44 1.50 6.05
CA ALA A 147 20.40 1.39 7.14
C ALA A 147 21.72 0.73 6.70
N LEU A 148 21.65 -0.39 5.97
CA LEU A 148 22.82 -1.11 5.47
C LEU A 148 23.66 -0.29 4.49
N SER A 149 23.03 0.59 3.72
CA SER A 149 23.71 1.48 2.79
C SER A 149 24.19 2.78 3.43
N ASN A 150 24.15 2.89 4.76
CA ASN A 150 24.47 4.11 5.51
C ASN A 150 23.70 5.34 4.97
N GLY A 151 22.44 5.13 4.59
CA GLY A 151 21.57 6.15 4.05
C GLY A 151 21.86 6.61 2.62
N ILE A 152 22.76 5.93 1.88
CA ILE A 152 22.99 6.19 0.44
C ILE A 152 21.70 5.99 -0.36
N TYR A 153 20.96 4.91 -0.07
CA TYR A 153 19.64 4.66 -0.64
C TYR A 153 18.58 4.95 0.42
N LYS A 154 17.59 5.78 0.09
CA LYS A 154 16.51 6.14 1.03
C LYS A 154 15.33 5.21 0.87
N SER A 155 14.60 4.95 1.96
CA SER A 155 13.37 4.19 1.88
C SER A 155 12.25 4.98 1.20
N CYS A 156 11.36 4.26 0.51
CA CYS A 156 10.22 4.85 -0.18
C CYS A 156 8.97 4.80 0.69
N LEU A 157 8.39 5.96 0.94
CA LEU A 157 7.11 6.09 1.60
C LEU A 157 5.98 5.88 0.59
N HIS A 158 5.04 4.99 0.91
CA HIS A 158 4.02 4.56 -0.03
C HIS A 158 2.74 4.14 0.71
N ARG A 159 1.61 4.15 0.02
CA ARG A 159 0.31 3.75 0.56
C ARG A 159 -0.54 3.06 -0.49
N ALA A 160 -1.46 2.23 -0.05
CA ALA A 160 -2.54 1.71 -0.89
C ALA A 160 -3.82 2.51 -0.62
N VAL A 161 -4.46 3.00 -1.67
CA VAL A 161 -5.78 3.62 -1.60
C VAL A 161 -6.85 2.67 -2.11
N LEU A 162 -8.03 2.75 -1.51
CA LEU A 162 -9.20 1.97 -1.90
C LEU A 162 -9.97 2.65 -3.04
N ASN A 163 -10.83 1.88 -3.69
CA ASN A 163 -11.82 2.38 -4.64
C ASN A 163 -13.16 1.68 -4.36
N ASN A 164 -14.26 2.22 -4.90
CA ASN A 164 -15.61 1.69 -4.71
C ASN A 164 -16.14 0.88 -5.90
N LYS A 165 -15.27 0.54 -6.88
CA LYS A 165 -15.67 -0.08 -8.15
C LYS A 165 -15.26 -1.55 -8.25
N THR A 166 -14.02 -1.84 -7.87
CA THR A 166 -13.39 -3.13 -8.14
C THR A 166 -12.44 -3.48 -7.00
N ALA A 167 -12.62 -4.68 -6.44
CA ALA A 167 -11.74 -5.20 -5.40
C ALA A 167 -10.28 -5.18 -5.89
N ARG A 168 -9.34 -4.89 -4.99
CA ARG A 168 -7.91 -4.94 -5.29
C ARG A 168 -7.26 -5.96 -4.40
N LYS A 169 -6.42 -6.81 -4.96
CA LYS A 169 -5.57 -7.73 -4.21
C LYS A 169 -4.11 -7.49 -4.61
N SER A 170 -3.17 -7.61 -3.69
CA SER A 170 -1.73 -7.48 -3.98
C SER A 170 -0.96 -8.57 -3.24
N LEU A 171 0.09 -9.09 -3.85
CA LEU A 171 1.06 -9.98 -3.22
C LEU A 171 2.35 -9.20 -3.05
N PHE A 172 2.96 -9.26 -1.87
CA PHE A 172 4.23 -8.60 -1.59
C PHE A 172 5.21 -9.60 -0.98
N LEU A 173 6.47 -9.47 -1.35
CA LEU A 173 7.58 -10.22 -0.76
C LEU A 173 8.52 -9.24 -0.08
N LEU A 174 8.74 -9.44 1.22
CA LEU A 174 9.72 -8.67 1.98
C LEU A 174 11.04 -9.45 2.06
N VAL A 175 12.09 -8.91 1.46
CA VAL A 175 13.45 -9.48 1.57
C VAL A 175 14.16 -8.80 2.74
N SER A 176 14.56 -9.58 3.74
CA SER A 176 15.26 -9.08 4.93
C SER A 176 16.42 -10.02 5.34
N PRO A 177 17.51 -9.49 5.92
CA PRO A 177 18.59 -10.31 6.47
C PRO A 177 18.07 -11.26 7.55
N LYS A 178 18.68 -12.45 7.64
CA LYS A 178 18.38 -13.43 8.68
C LYS A 178 18.65 -12.82 10.07
N GLY A 179 17.74 -13.05 11.02
CA GLY A 179 17.90 -12.62 12.42
C GLY A 179 17.32 -11.26 12.78
N GLN A 180 16.77 -10.48 11.84
CA GLN A 180 15.93 -9.33 12.19
C GLN A 180 14.49 -9.79 12.45
N SER A 181 14.20 -10.21 13.68
CA SER A 181 12.84 -10.42 14.19
C SER A 181 12.18 -9.06 14.47
N GLY A 182 11.96 -8.25 13.44
CA GLY A 182 11.09 -7.07 13.51
C GLY A 182 9.68 -7.46 13.09
N ASN A 183 8.66 -7.01 13.83
CA ASN A 183 7.27 -7.28 13.52
C ASN A 183 6.96 -6.79 12.08
N PRO A 184 6.56 -7.65 11.12
CA PRO A 184 6.37 -7.26 9.72
C PRO A 184 5.38 -6.10 9.54
N THR A 185 4.45 -5.97 10.48
CA THR A 185 3.34 -5.02 10.48
C THR A 185 3.78 -3.58 10.78
N GLU A 186 4.89 -3.35 11.49
CA GLU A 186 5.38 -1.99 11.81
C GLU A 186 6.25 -1.38 10.70
N ARG A 187 6.71 -2.21 9.73
CA ARG A 187 7.65 -1.78 8.68
C ARG A 187 7.02 -1.45 7.35
N LEU A 188 5.76 -1.82 7.17
CA LEU A 188 4.91 -1.21 6.17
C LEU A 188 4.49 0.15 6.74
N ARG A 189 5.30 1.19 6.53
CA ARG A 189 4.83 2.58 6.66
C ARG A 189 3.81 2.86 5.55
N LEU A 190 2.70 2.14 5.55
CA LEU A 190 1.45 2.70 5.07
C LEU A 190 1.12 3.77 6.09
N PHE A 191 0.99 5.02 5.63
CA PHE A 191 0.26 6.02 6.40
C PHE A 191 -1.04 5.38 6.90
N ARG A 192 -1.36 5.58 8.18
CA ARG A 192 -2.64 5.17 8.74
C ARG A 192 -3.71 6.19 8.38
#